data_AF-A0A9D1EV55-F1
#
_entry.id   AF-A0A9D1EV55-F1
#
_cell.length_a   1.000
_cell.length_b   1.000
_cell.length_c   1.000
_cell.angle_alpha   90.00
_cell.angle_beta   90.00
_cell.angle_gamma   90.00
#
_symmetry.space_group_name_H-M   'P 1'
#
loop_
_entity.id
_entity.type
_entity.pdbx_description
1 polymer ?
#
loop_
_entity_poly.entity_id
_entity_poly.type
_entity_poly.pdbx_seq_one_letter_code
_entity_poly.pdbx_strand_id
1 'polypeptide(L)'
;MKKKKFFLVAALFLMTASLSAAPVFAASKSAAESKTQKNIKRGWVTKKGYSYYYDRNGKMVKNRIVKIKGYYYSFDKKGRLQKNRSVSKNGYTYYANKQGRLITGWRTSKGYSYYYDRNRRMVKDRIVKIGGYYYSFDENGRMQKNRFIRKNGHIYFANKKGRFVTGWITINKKRFYFNKKGEAIPGIQTVNGKTYYFSKRGERLSGWRIIDGKKYYFHSKTGVMLKNRTVDGVVIDGNGTAPLTKEEQLDQLCADIVASITNDSMTGTQKLAACFRYMSSHSNFSYMTWRNFSYYKDWHVDYAYEMLTRRAGNCYNFACGFAYLAKACGYNPVLVRGRIHGTRDGAADGFTRHCWVTVNGLVYDPEGAYAEFAYVCGSGSYPLAHQIQGYDQL
;
A
#
# COMPACT_ATOMS: atom_id res chain seq x y z
N MET A 1 -42.84 -36.94 1.18
CA MET A 1 -43.28 -38.16 1.91
C MET A 1 -42.20 -38.51 2.94
N LYS A 2 -42.46 -39.05 4.14
CA LYS A 2 -43.65 -39.67 4.75
C LYS A 2 -43.96 -39.03 6.11
N LYS A 3 -45.25 -38.93 6.49
CA LYS A 3 -45.70 -38.72 7.87
C LYS A 3 -45.90 -40.10 8.53
N LYS A 4 -45.72 -40.23 9.85
CA LYS A 4 -46.42 -41.24 10.66
C LYS A 4 -47.02 -40.56 11.89
N LYS A 5 -48.24 -40.98 12.26
CA LYS A 5 -49.06 -40.47 13.36
C LYS A 5 -49.13 -41.54 14.47
N PHE A 6 -49.34 -41.05 15.70
CA PHE A 6 -50.11 -41.64 16.82
C PHE A 6 -50.11 -43.16 17.06
N PHE A 7 -49.96 -43.53 18.34
CA PHE A 7 -51.08 -44.15 19.07
C PHE A 7 -51.14 -43.63 20.51
N LEU A 8 -52.34 -43.61 21.07
CA LEU A 8 -52.66 -43.23 22.44
C LEU A 8 -53.44 -44.41 23.04
N VAL A 9 -53.08 -44.87 24.24
CA VAL A 9 -53.90 -45.81 25.01
C VAL A 9 -53.92 -45.32 26.46
N ALA A 10 -55.14 -45.21 27.00
CA ALA A 10 -55.38 -44.95 28.41
C ALA A 10 -55.87 -46.25 29.07
N ALA A 11 -55.53 -46.45 30.34
CA ALA A 11 -56.15 -47.46 31.19
C ALA A 11 -56.41 -46.83 32.56
N LEU A 12 -57.64 -47.02 33.05
CA LEU A 12 -58.17 -46.50 34.30
C LEU A 12 -58.56 -47.71 35.15
N PHE A 13 -58.17 -47.76 36.42
CA PHE A 13 -58.84 -48.60 37.42
C PHE A 13 -58.85 -47.91 38.78
N LEU A 14 -59.88 -48.20 39.56
CA LEU A 14 -60.36 -47.43 40.70
C LEU A 14 -60.90 -48.41 41.77
N MET A 15 -61.11 -47.93 43.00
CA MET A 15 -61.78 -48.58 44.14
C MET A 15 -60.95 -49.60 44.96
N THR A 16 -61.09 -49.74 46.29
CA THR A 16 -61.78 -48.95 47.35
C THR A 16 -61.30 -49.38 48.76
N ALA A 17 -61.41 -48.48 49.76
CA ALA A 17 -61.92 -48.68 51.15
C ALA A 17 -61.50 -49.91 52.02
N SER A 18 -61.39 -49.86 53.37
CA SER A 18 -61.44 -48.77 54.38
C SER A 18 -61.30 -49.31 55.82
N LEU A 19 -60.87 -48.46 56.78
CA LEU A 19 -61.08 -48.55 58.26
C LEU A 19 -60.50 -49.80 59.00
N SER A 20 -60.03 -49.75 60.27
CA SER A 20 -59.92 -48.72 61.32
C SER A 20 -58.67 -49.03 62.19
N ALA A 21 -58.29 -48.41 63.32
CA ALA A 21 -58.87 -47.37 64.19
C ALA A 21 -57.76 -46.48 64.82
N ALA A 22 -58.03 -45.84 65.97
CA ALA A 22 -57.10 -45.06 66.81
C ALA A 22 -57.64 -45.03 68.28
N PRO A 23 -57.13 -44.24 69.27
CA PRO A 23 -55.87 -43.46 69.42
C PRO A 23 -55.19 -43.63 70.83
N VAL A 24 -54.37 -42.64 71.26
CA VAL A 24 -54.01 -42.24 72.67
C VAL A 24 -52.80 -42.98 73.31
N PHE A 25 -51.80 -42.39 74.03
CA PHE A 25 -51.21 -41.04 74.28
C PHE A 25 -49.65 -41.25 74.17
N ALA A 26 -48.70 -40.31 74.10
CA ALA A 26 -48.55 -38.95 74.65
C ALA A 26 -47.57 -38.10 73.79
N ALA A 27 -47.41 -36.81 74.12
CA ALA A 27 -46.80 -35.80 73.25
C ALA A 27 -45.27 -35.62 73.37
N SER A 28 -44.63 -35.16 72.29
CA SER A 28 -43.80 -33.95 72.36
C SER A 28 -43.63 -33.20 71.02
N LYS A 29 -43.87 -31.88 71.07
CA LYS A 29 -43.45 -30.79 70.16
C LYS A 29 -43.54 -30.99 68.63
N SER A 30 -44.61 -30.42 68.05
CA SER A 30 -44.63 -30.03 66.64
C SER A 30 -43.66 -28.89 66.34
N ALA A 31 -42.80 -29.05 65.33
CA ALA A 31 -42.13 -27.95 64.65
C ALA A 31 -42.75 -27.76 63.26
N ALA A 32 -43.53 -26.68 63.08
CA ALA A 32 -44.18 -26.40 61.80
C ALA A 32 -43.20 -25.75 60.82
N GLU A 33 -42.74 -26.48 59.80
CA GLU A 33 -42.00 -25.90 58.67
C GLU A 33 -42.93 -25.12 57.71
N SER A 34 -43.16 -23.86 58.06
CA SER A 34 -43.72 -22.86 57.13
C SER A 34 -42.74 -22.59 55.99
N LYS A 35 -42.92 -23.28 54.85
CA LYS A 35 -42.18 -23.00 53.61
C LYS A 35 -42.63 -21.67 53.00
N THR A 36 -41.87 -20.63 53.33
CA THR A 36 -42.06 -19.26 52.85
C THR A 36 -42.07 -19.20 51.31
N GLN A 37 -43.12 -18.66 50.70
CA GLN A 37 -43.08 -18.26 49.29
C GLN A 37 -42.06 -17.15 49.09
N LYS A 38 -40.82 -17.50 48.71
CA LYS A 38 -39.80 -16.53 48.29
C LYS A 38 -40.34 -15.73 47.11
N ASN A 39 -40.50 -14.42 47.30
CA ASN A 39 -41.03 -13.51 46.30
C ASN A 39 -40.01 -13.31 45.15
N ILE A 40 -40.06 -14.19 44.14
CA ILE A 40 -39.05 -14.29 43.07
C ILE A 40 -39.18 -13.10 42.11
N LYS A 41 -38.19 -12.21 42.13
CA LYS A 41 -38.09 -11.09 41.19
C LYS A 41 -37.84 -11.60 39.77
N ARG A 42 -38.71 -11.20 38.83
CA ARG A 42 -38.63 -11.57 37.40
C ARG A 42 -38.70 -10.31 36.53
N GLY A 43 -38.05 -10.33 35.37
CA GLY A 43 -38.09 -9.22 34.41
C GLY A 43 -37.26 -8.01 34.84
N TRP A 44 -37.68 -6.82 34.41
CA TRP A 44 -36.97 -5.56 34.66
C TRP A 44 -37.22 -5.06 36.09
N VAL A 45 -36.15 -4.72 36.79
CA VAL A 45 -36.20 -4.16 38.15
C VAL A 45 -35.30 -2.92 38.20
N THR A 46 -35.77 -1.81 38.75
CA THR A 46 -34.95 -0.61 38.97
C THR A 46 -34.72 -0.41 40.47
N LYS A 47 -33.45 -0.20 40.88
CA LYS A 47 -33.05 0.05 42.27
C LYS A 47 -31.90 1.04 42.31
N LYS A 48 -31.98 2.06 43.17
CA LYS A 48 -30.95 3.11 43.37
C LYS A 48 -30.43 3.69 42.02
N GLY A 49 -31.35 4.04 41.11
CA GLY A 49 -31.04 4.61 39.78
C GLY A 49 -30.58 3.61 38.70
N TYR A 50 -30.30 2.35 39.05
CA TYR A 50 -29.86 1.33 38.10
C TYR A 50 -30.97 0.36 37.72
N SER A 51 -31.03 0.00 36.43
CA SER A 51 -31.94 -1.03 35.92
C SER A 51 -31.22 -2.37 35.79
N TYR A 52 -31.90 -3.44 36.19
CA TYR A 52 -31.45 -4.83 36.21
C TYR A 52 -32.47 -5.69 35.47
N TYR A 53 -32.06 -6.89 35.05
CA TYR A 53 -32.98 -7.88 34.49
C TYR A 53 -32.79 -9.23 35.17
N TYR A 54 -33.89 -9.83 35.62
CA TYR A 54 -33.95 -11.17 36.20
C TYR A 54 -34.66 -12.10 35.20
N ASP A 55 -34.10 -13.29 34.98
CA ASP A 55 -34.70 -14.28 34.08
C ASP A 55 -35.94 -14.96 34.69
N ARG A 56 -36.52 -15.93 33.97
CA ARG A 56 -37.73 -16.65 34.40
C ARG A 56 -37.55 -17.37 35.75
N ASN A 57 -36.32 -17.76 36.06
CA ASN A 57 -35.92 -18.49 37.27
C ASN A 57 -35.50 -17.53 38.40
N GLY A 58 -35.62 -16.21 38.19
CA GLY A 58 -35.21 -15.19 39.15
C GLY A 58 -33.71 -14.97 39.24
N LYS A 59 -32.91 -15.44 38.27
CA LYS A 59 -31.46 -15.24 38.27
C LYS A 59 -31.12 -13.93 37.56
N MET A 60 -30.31 -13.10 38.21
CA MET A 60 -29.90 -11.79 37.68
C MET A 60 -28.96 -11.96 36.48
N VAL A 61 -29.29 -11.31 35.36
CA VAL A 61 -28.41 -11.23 34.19
C VAL A 61 -27.25 -10.27 34.50
N LYS A 62 -26.03 -10.82 34.50
CA LYS A 62 -24.78 -10.07 34.69
C LYS A 62 -23.71 -10.47 33.66
N ASN A 63 -22.79 -9.54 33.40
CA ASN A 63 -21.60 -9.66 32.55
C ASN A 63 -21.84 -10.24 31.14
N ARG A 64 -22.98 -9.94 30.52
CA ARG A 64 -23.34 -10.49 29.20
C ARG A 64 -24.24 -9.57 28.39
N ILE A 65 -24.30 -9.83 27.09
CA ILE A 65 -25.32 -9.34 26.18
C ILE A 65 -26.44 -10.39 26.13
N VAL A 66 -27.71 -9.97 26.14
CA VAL A 66 -28.88 -10.86 26.05
C VAL A 66 -29.97 -10.24 25.19
N LYS A 67 -30.75 -11.08 24.50
CA LYS A 67 -31.95 -10.67 23.74
C LYS A 67 -33.17 -10.73 24.67
N ILE A 68 -33.88 -9.61 24.84
CA ILE A 68 -35.09 -9.48 25.66
C ILE A 68 -36.15 -8.79 24.79
N LYS A 69 -37.32 -9.44 24.60
CA LYS A 69 -38.45 -8.93 23.79
C LYS A 69 -37.99 -8.30 22.46
N GLY A 70 -37.20 -9.05 21.68
CA GLY A 70 -36.68 -8.62 20.37
C GLY A 70 -35.36 -7.82 20.41
N TYR A 71 -35.14 -6.99 21.43
CA TYR A 71 -33.97 -6.10 21.53
C TYR A 71 -32.80 -6.72 22.28
N TYR A 72 -31.59 -6.24 22.01
CA TYR A 72 -30.36 -6.70 22.66
C TYR A 72 -29.92 -5.68 23.70
N TYR A 73 -29.54 -6.16 24.89
CA TYR A 73 -29.15 -5.35 26.03
C TYR A 73 -27.85 -5.87 26.63
N SER A 74 -27.00 -4.99 27.16
CA SER A 74 -25.76 -5.37 27.84
C SER A 74 -25.79 -5.03 29.32
N PHE A 75 -25.34 -5.97 30.16
CA PHE A 75 -25.25 -5.84 31.61
C PHE A 75 -23.80 -5.99 32.07
N ASP A 76 -23.35 -5.11 32.97
CA ASP A 76 -21.97 -5.16 33.51
C ASP A 76 -21.76 -6.29 34.54
N LYS A 77 -20.54 -6.36 35.11
CA LYS A 77 -20.20 -7.35 36.15
C LYS A 77 -21.14 -7.32 37.36
N LYS A 78 -21.73 -6.16 37.69
CA LYS A 78 -22.68 -5.95 38.80
C LYS A 78 -24.15 -6.13 38.37
N GLY A 79 -24.41 -6.53 37.13
CA GLY A 79 -25.77 -6.73 36.59
C GLY A 79 -26.49 -5.44 36.18
N ARG A 80 -25.78 -4.30 36.10
CA ARG A 80 -26.39 -3.01 35.77
C ARG A 80 -26.50 -2.85 34.26
N LEU A 81 -27.69 -2.46 33.77
CA LEU A 81 -27.94 -2.16 32.36
C LEU A 81 -27.04 -1.00 31.89
N GLN A 82 -26.32 -1.20 30.80
CA GLN A 82 -25.55 -0.14 30.14
C GLN A 82 -26.47 0.71 29.26
N LYS A 83 -26.39 2.04 29.38
CA LYS A 83 -27.18 3.03 28.63
C LYS A 83 -26.27 4.17 28.13
N ASN A 84 -26.63 4.79 27.01
CA ASN A 84 -25.95 5.94 26.38
C ASN A 84 -24.43 5.80 26.14
N ARG A 85 -23.89 4.58 26.03
CA ARG A 85 -22.44 4.36 26.00
C ARG A 85 -22.00 3.23 25.09
N SER A 86 -20.74 3.31 24.66
CA SER A 86 -20.05 2.19 24.02
C SER A 86 -19.83 1.07 25.03
N VAL A 87 -19.94 -0.17 24.56
CA VAL A 87 -19.77 -1.40 25.34
C VAL A 87 -18.79 -2.29 24.60
N SER A 88 -17.72 -2.74 25.25
CA SER A 88 -16.77 -3.71 24.69
C SER A 88 -17.04 -5.10 25.27
N LYS A 89 -17.20 -6.11 24.41
CA LYS A 89 -17.43 -7.51 24.81
C LYS A 89 -16.89 -8.46 23.74
N ASN A 90 -16.05 -9.41 24.17
CA ASN A 90 -15.44 -10.46 23.34
C ASN A 90 -14.76 -9.88 22.07
N GLY A 91 -13.90 -8.87 22.24
CA GLY A 91 -13.19 -8.18 21.14
C GLY A 91 -14.03 -7.19 20.31
N TYR A 92 -15.36 -7.19 20.46
CA TYR A 92 -16.27 -6.33 19.69
C TYR A 92 -16.78 -5.14 20.49
N THR A 93 -16.97 -4.01 19.81
CA THR A 93 -17.59 -2.79 20.36
C THR A 93 -19.04 -2.68 19.90
N TYR A 94 -19.93 -2.33 20.81
CA TYR A 94 -21.37 -2.10 20.60
C TYR A 94 -21.71 -0.70 21.13
N TYR A 95 -22.89 -0.16 20.81
CA TYR A 95 -23.39 1.05 21.46
C TYR A 95 -24.81 0.86 21.99
N ALA A 96 -24.98 1.13 23.29
CA ALA A 96 -26.28 1.11 23.96
C ALA A 96 -26.90 2.51 23.95
N ASN A 97 -28.13 2.62 23.43
CA ASN A 97 -28.86 3.90 23.35
C ASN A 97 -29.46 4.34 24.71
N LYS A 98 -30.34 5.35 24.72
CA LYS A 98 -30.98 5.86 25.95
C LYS A 98 -31.85 4.84 26.68
N GLN A 99 -32.44 3.89 25.95
CA GLN A 99 -33.17 2.75 26.52
C GLN A 99 -32.27 1.52 26.81
N GLY A 100 -30.95 1.62 26.62
CA GLY A 100 -30.01 0.52 26.79
C GLY A 100 -30.04 -0.54 25.68
N ARG A 101 -30.80 -0.30 24.61
CA ARG A 101 -30.86 -1.18 23.43
C ARG A 101 -29.58 -1.02 22.62
N LEU A 102 -28.94 -2.13 22.26
CA LEU A 102 -27.80 -2.13 21.34
C LEU A 102 -28.27 -1.84 19.91
N ILE A 103 -27.68 -0.84 19.27
CA ILE A 103 -28.12 -0.32 17.96
C ILE A 103 -27.49 -1.07 16.78
N THR A 104 -28.10 -0.89 15.61
CA THR A 104 -27.53 -1.19 14.28
C THR A 104 -27.55 0.09 13.44
N GLY A 105 -26.81 0.13 12.35
CA GLY A 105 -26.81 1.27 11.42
C GLY A 105 -25.87 2.41 11.83
N TRP A 106 -26.12 3.58 11.27
CA TRP A 106 -25.28 4.77 11.44
C TRP A 106 -25.49 5.45 12.81
N ARG A 107 -24.40 5.96 13.38
CA ARG A 107 -24.41 6.84 14.55
C ARG A 107 -23.36 7.94 14.38
N THR A 108 -23.74 9.19 14.59
CA THR A 108 -22.80 10.33 14.65
C THR A 108 -22.60 10.76 16.11
N SER A 109 -21.37 11.13 16.47
CA SER A 109 -20.97 11.47 17.84
C SER A 109 -19.67 12.27 17.81
N LYS A 110 -19.64 13.46 18.44
CA LYS A 110 -18.45 14.34 18.49
C LYS A 110 -17.80 14.55 17.09
N GLY A 111 -18.62 14.86 16.08
CA GLY A 111 -18.16 15.07 14.68
C GLY A 111 -17.84 13.80 13.87
N TYR A 112 -17.66 12.64 14.51
CA TYR A 112 -17.35 11.37 13.85
C TYR A 112 -18.60 10.53 13.60
N SER A 113 -18.62 9.82 12.46
CA SER A 113 -19.66 8.84 12.13
C SER A 113 -19.13 7.41 12.25
N TYR A 114 -19.97 6.55 12.81
CA TYR A 114 -19.71 5.14 13.10
C TYR A 114 -20.84 4.31 12.47
N TYR A 115 -20.57 3.04 12.16
CA TYR A 115 -21.59 2.11 11.67
C TYR A 115 -21.56 0.82 12.49
N TYR A 116 -22.74 0.35 12.90
CA TYR A 116 -22.93 -0.90 13.63
C TYR A 116 -23.58 -1.92 12.70
N ASP A 117 -22.94 -3.08 12.51
CA ASP A 117 -23.38 -4.13 11.59
C ASP A 117 -24.71 -4.77 12.03
N ARG A 118 -25.23 -5.73 11.23
CA ARG A 118 -26.48 -6.45 11.56
C ARG A 118 -26.39 -7.18 12.92
N ASN A 119 -25.20 -7.50 13.40
CA ASN A 119 -24.90 -8.12 14.70
C ASN A 119 -24.65 -7.09 15.83
N ARG A 120 -24.94 -5.79 15.58
CA ARG A 120 -24.68 -4.64 16.47
C ARG A 120 -23.19 -4.34 16.71
N ARG A 121 -22.26 -4.94 15.97
CA ARG A 121 -20.82 -4.77 16.15
C ARG A 121 -20.36 -3.54 15.35
N MET A 122 -19.57 -2.68 15.98
CA MET A 122 -18.97 -1.52 15.33
C MET A 122 -18.03 -1.97 14.21
N VAL A 123 -18.23 -1.44 13.01
CA VAL A 123 -17.30 -1.61 11.89
C VAL A 123 -16.05 -0.78 12.19
N LYS A 124 -14.90 -1.46 12.26
CA LYS A 124 -13.58 -0.87 12.45
C LYS A 124 -12.53 -1.54 11.55
N ASP A 125 -11.51 -0.76 11.23
CA ASP A 125 -10.39 -1.08 10.35
C ASP A 125 -10.76 -1.85 9.07
N ARG A 126 -11.74 -1.37 8.30
CA ARG A 126 -12.14 -2.05 7.06
C ARG A 126 -12.92 -1.17 6.11
N ILE A 127 -12.94 -1.62 4.86
CA ILE A 127 -13.84 -1.15 3.82
C ILE A 127 -15.10 -2.04 3.85
N VAL A 128 -16.28 -1.45 3.78
CA VAL A 128 -17.58 -2.16 3.73
C VAL A 128 -18.54 -1.49 2.75
N LYS A 129 -19.41 -2.28 2.13
CA LYS A 129 -20.52 -1.79 1.31
C LYS A 129 -21.76 -1.58 2.19
N ILE A 130 -22.26 -0.36 2.25
CA ILE A 130 -23.45 0.05 3.03
C ILE A 130 -24.38 0.82 2.09
N GLY A 131 -25.63 0.37 1.94
CA GLY A 131 -26.63 1.07 1.12
C GLY A 131 -26.16 1.35 -0.31
N GLY A 132 -25.51 0.38 -0.95
CA GLY A 132 -24.98 0.49 -2.31
C GLY A 132 -23.55 1.06 -2.42
N TYR A 133 -23.09 1.87 -1.47
CA TYR A 133 -21.79 2.56 -1.54
C TYR A 133 -20.72 1.91 -0.66
N TYR A 134 -19.45 2.03 -1.06
CA TYR A 134 -18.31 1.64 -0.23
C TYR A 134 -17.89 2.76 0.72
N TYR A 135 -17.51 2.39 1.94
CA TYR A 135 -17.08 3.26 3.02
C TYR A 135 -15.87 2.63 3.71
N SER A 136 -14.90 3.45 4.15
CA SER A 136 -13.79 2.99 5.00
C SER A 136 -13.93 3.50 6.42
N PHE A 137 -13.57 2.65 7.39
CA PHE A 137 -13.52 2.97 8.81
C PHE A 137 -12.12 2.68 9.33
N ASP A 138 -11.57 3.59 10.16
CA ASP A 138 -10.29 3.37 10.83
C ASP A 138 -10.41 2.39 12.02
N GLU A 139 -9.29 2.13 12.68
CA GLU A 139 -9.17 1.25 13.86
C GLU A 139 -10.11 1.64 15.01
N ASN A 140 -10.43 2.93 15.13
CA ASN A 140 -11.38 3.46 16.12
C ASN A 140 -12.84 3.41 15.65
N GLY A 141 -13.10 2.89 14.45
CA GLY A 141 -14.42 2.82 13.83
C GLY A 141 -14.92 4.16 13.30
N ARG A 142 -14.05 5.15 13.12
CA ARG A 142 -14.41 6.46 12.56
C ARG A 142 -14.43 6.38 11.03
N MET A 143 -15.58 6.70 10.43
CA MET A 143 -15.75 6.75 8.99
C MET A 143 -14.83 7.81 8.37
N GLN A 144 -14.02 7.39 7.40
CA GLN A 144 -13.11 8.25 6.66
C GLN A 144 -13.87 9.01 5.55
N LYS A 145 -13.59 10.30 5.38
CA LYS A 145 -14.20 11.20 4.39
C LYS A 145 -13.22 12.30 3.95
N ASN A 146 -13.47 12.90 2.78
CA ASN A 146 -12.64 13.96 2.17
C ASN A 146 -11.15 13.62 2.07
N ARG A 147 -10.80 12.36 1.79
CA ARG A 147 -9.39 11.94 1.74
C ARG A 147 -9.16 10.74 0.81
N PHE A 148 -7.92 10.64 0.34
CA PHE A 148 -7.38 9.40 -0.19
C PHE A 148 -7.25 8.36 0.93
N ILE A 149 -7.51 7.11 0.58
CA ILE A 149 -7.43 5.93 1.45
C ILE A 149 -6.57 4.91 0.71
N ARG A 150 -5.58 4.34 1.38
CA ARG A 150 -4.75 3.25 0.87
C ARG A 150 -5.04 2.00 1.70
N LYS A 151 -5.41 0.90 1.06
CA LYS A 151 -5.64 -0.39 1.73
C LYS A 151 -5.45 -1.53 0.74
N ASN A 152 -4.68 -2.55 1.13
CA ASN A 152 -4.39 -3.76 0.35
C ASN A 152 -3.85 -3.44 -1.05
N GLY A 153 -2.86 -2.55 -1.16
CA GLY A 153 -2.28 -2.12 -2.45
C GLY A 153 -3.13 -1.13 -3.27
N HIS A 154 -4.44 -1.04 -3.01
CA HIS A 154 -5.36 -0.17 -3.75
C HIS A 154 -5.49 1.23 -3.14
N ILE A 155 -5.75 2.21 -4.02
CA ILE A 155 -6.00 3.62 -3.68
C ILE A 155 -7.47 3.93 -3.96
N TYR A 156 -8.14 4.56 -2.99
CA TYR A 156 -9.54 5.01 -3.08
C TYR A 156 -9.63 6.48 -2.70
N PHE A 157 -10.72 7.16 -3.06
CA PHE A 157 -11.04 8.48 -2.52
C PHE A 157 -12.45 8.52 -1.95
N ALA A 158 -12.57 8.89 -0.67
CA ALA A 158 -13.86 9.06 0.00
C ALA A 158 -14.30 10.53 -0.07
N ASN A 159 -15.50 10.78 -0.59
CA ASN A 159 -16.07 12.13 -0.71
C ASN A 159 -16.58 12.68 0.65
N LYS A 160 -17.24 13.85 0.63
CA LYS A 160 -17.77 14.53 1.83
C LYS A 160 -18.79 13.72 2.64
N LYS A 161 -19.45 12.75 2.01
CA LYS A 161 -20.38 11.81 2.65
C LYS A 161 -19.71 10.49 3.07
N GLY A 162 -18.38 10.36 2.94
CA GLY A 162 -17.60 9.15 3.23
C GLY A 162 -17.71 8.04 2.18
N ARG A 163 -18.49 8.26 1.11
CA ARG A 163 -18.69 7.30 0.02
C ARG A 163 -17.48 7.32 -0.90
N PHE A 164 -17.03 6.15 -1.32
CA PHE A 164 -16.02 6.04 -2.37
C PHE A 164 -16.59 6.59 -3.68
N VAL A 165 -15.76 7.33 -4.40
CA VAL A 165 -16.09 7.86 -5.74
C VAL A 165 -15.79 6.83 -6.82
N THR A 166 -16.43 6.95 -7.97
CA THR A 166 -16.29 6.08 -9.14
C THR A 166 -16.29 6.93 -10.41
N GLY A 167 -15.66 6.46 -11.48
CA GLY A 167 -15.52 7.18 -12.74
C GLY A 167 -14.44 8.27 -12.70
N TRP A 168 -14.57 9.25 -13.60
CA TRP A 168 -13.67 10.40 -13.70
C TRP A 168 -13.89 11.39 -12.57
N ILE A 169 -12.83 11.69 -11.82
CA ILE A 169 -12.87 12.66 -10.71
C ILE A 169 -11.63 13.55 -10.78
N THR A 170 -11.81 14.85 -10.53
CA THR A 170 -10.70 15.81 -10.34
C THR A 170 -10.48 16.04 -8.84
N ILE A 171 -9.26 15.84 -8.36
CA ILE A 171 -8.86 16.03 -6.96
C ILE A 171 -7.56 16.83 -6.96
N ASN A 172 -7.52 17.96 -6.26
CA ASN A 172 -6.34 18.84 -6.18
C ASN A 172 -5.73 19.16 -7.55
N LYS A 173 -6.56 19.61 -8.50
CA LYS A 173 -6.23 19.90 -9.92
C LYS A 173 -5.76 18.68 -10.75
N LYS A 174 -5.59 17.49 -10.18
CA LYS A 174 -5.22 16.25 -10.90
C LYS A 174 -6.46 15.42 -11.23
N ARG A 175 -6.46 14.75 -12.39
CA ARG A 175 -7.55 13.85 -12.81
C ARG A 175 -7.23 12.40 -12.43
N PHE A 176 -8.26 11.67 -12.02
CA PHE A 176 -8.21 10.25 -11.66
C PHE A 176 -9.35 9.52 -12.36
N TYR A 177 -9.20 8.21 -12.54
CA TYR A 177 -10.32 7.33 -12.86
C TYR A 177 -10.42 6.21 -11.82
N PHE A 178 -11.60 6.08 -11.22
CA PHE A 178 -11.90 5.06 -10.21
C PHE A 178 -12.84 4.02 -10.80
N ASN A 179 -12.56 2.72 -10.62
CA ASN A 179 -13.40 1.65 -11.17
C ASN A 179 -14.74 1.51 -10.40
N LYS A 180 -15.57 0.51 -10.76
CA LYS A 180 -16.88 0.26 -10.11
C LYS A 180 -16.82 -0.08 -8.60
N LYS A 181 -15.65 -0.46 -8.08
CA LYS A 181 -15.39 -0.68 -6.63
C LYS A 181 -14.85 0.57 -5.92
N GLY A 182 -14.50 1.62 -6.69
CA GLY A 182 -13.89 2.85 -6.20
C GLY A 182 -12.37 2.82 -6.12
N GLU A 183 -11.72 1.83 -6.76
CA GLU A 183 -10.27 1.67 -6.82
C GLU A 183 -9.71 2.53 -7.96
N ALA A 184 -8.69 3.35 -7.71
CA ALA A 184 -7.98 4.09 -8.76
C ALA A 184 -7.14 3.11 -9.60
N ILE A 185 -7.25 3.20 -10.92
CA ILE A 185 -6.52 2.32 -11.84
C ILE A 185 -5.19 2.96 -12.28
N PRO A 186 -4.03 2.29 -12.09
CA PRO A 186 -2.74 2.73 -12.61
C PRO A 186 -2.47 2.16 -14.00
N GLY A 187 -1.37 2.58 -14.63
CA GLY A 187 -0.90 2.02 -15.91
C GLY A 187 -1.61 2.59 -17.13
N ILE A 188 -1.40 1.95 -18.29
CA ILE A 188 -2.13 2.26 -19.52
C ILE A 188 -3.53 1.66 -19.42
N GLN A 189 -4.56 2.47 -19.66
CA GLN A 189 -5.95 2.11 -19.43
C GLN A 189 -6.86 2.67 -20.52
N THR A 190 -7.76 1.84 -21.06
CA THR A 190 -8.77 2.28 -22.02
C THR A 190 -10.08 2.56 -21.30
N VAL A 191 -10.55 3.80 -21.38
CA VAL A 191 -11.79 4.29 -20.75
C VAL A 191 -12.65 4.91 -21.85
N ASN A 192 -13.85 4.37 -22.06
CA ASN A 192 -14.81 4.81 -23.08
C ASN A 192 -14.16 4.94 -24.48
N GLY A 193 -13.45 3.90 -24.92
CA GLY A 193 -12.77 3.84 -26.22
C GLY A 193 -11.51 4.71 -26.36
N LYS A 194 -11.09 5.42 -25.30
CA LYS A 194 -9.91 6.28 -25.31
C LYS A 194 -8.84 5.77 -24.35
N THR A 195 -7.60 5.68 -24.82
CA THR A 195 -6.47 5.20 -24.00
C THR A 195 -5.82 6.35 -23.24
N TYR A 196 -5.49 6.11 -21.98
CA TYR A 196 -4.89 7.05 -21.03
C TYR A 196 -3.76 6.37 -20.26
N TYR A 197 -2.82 7.14 -19.71
CA TYR A 197 -1.84 6.64 -18.76
C TYR A 197 -2.06 7.26 -17.38
N PHE A 198 -2.04 6.40 -16.35
CA PHE A 198 -2.18 6.77 -14.96
C PHE A 198 -0.93 6.35 -14.17
N SER A 199 -0.42 7.24 -13.31
CA SER A 199 0.73 6.94 -12.46
C SER A 199 0.42 5.81 -11.46
N LYS A 200 1.45 5.26 -10.80
CA LYS A 200 1.27 4.33 -9.66
C LYS A 200 0.42 4.92 -8.50
N ARG A 201 0.16 6.24 -8.49
CA ARG A 201 -0.73 6.93 -7.55
C ARG A 201 -2.17 7.15 -8.08
N GLY A 202 -2.47 6.69 -9.29
CA GLY A 202 -3.77 6.84 -9.98
C GLY A 202 -3.97 8.18 -10.70
N GLU A 203 -2.93 9.01 -10.79
CA GLU A 203 -3.01 10.35 -11.38
C GLU A 203 -2.88 10.25 -12.92
N ARG A 204 -3.83 10.79 -13.68
CA ARG A 204 -3.76 10.85 -15.15
C ARG A 204 -2.57 11.69 -15.57
N LEU A 205 -1.63 11.10 -16.30
CA LEU A 205 -0.46 11.77 -16.86
C LEU A 205 -0.71 12.22 -18.30
N SER A 206 0.15 13.13 -18.77
CA SER A 206 0.20 13.69 -20.13
C SER A 206 1.65 13.99 -20.52
N GLY A 207 1.88 14.38 -21.77
CA GLY A 207 3.19 14.57 -22.39
C GLY A 207 3.79 13.26 -22.92
N TRP A 208 5.05 13.33 -23.33
CA TRP A 208 5.88 12.18 -23.68
C TRP A 208 6.12 11.27 -22.47
N ARG A 209 5.99 9.96 -22.66
CA ARG A 209 6.19 8.92 -21.64
C ARG A 209 6.82 7.69 -22.26
N ILE A 210 7.94 7.26 -21.71
CA ILE A 210 8.47 5.91 -21.95
C ILE A 210 7.79 4.98 -20.95
N ILE A 211 7.20 3.90 -21.44
CA ILE A 211 6.46 2.89 -20.67
C ILE A 211 6.83 1.55 -21.29
N ASP A 212 7.43 0.67 -20.50
CA ASP A 212 7.84 -0.69 -20.91
C ASP A 212 8.65 -0.68 -22.22
N GLY A 213 9.72 0.15 -22.26
CA GLY A 213 10.62 0.33 -23.40
C GLY A 213 10.03 1.09 -24.61
N LYS A 214 8.78 1.54 -24.54
CA LYS A 214 8.06 2.18 -25.67
C LYS A 214 7.70 3.63 -25.35
N LYS A 215 7.97 4.54 -26.28
CA LYS A 215 7.66 5.97 -26.15
C LYS A 215 6.28 6.28 -26.72
N TYR A 216 5.43 6.90 -25.91
CA TYR A 216 4.06 7.32 -26.24
C TYR A 216 3.87 8.80 -25.95
N TYR A 217 2.92 9.45 -26.63
CA TYR A 217 2.46 10.80 -26.28
C TYR A 217 1.01 10.80 -25.80
N PHE A 218 0.77 11.33 -24.60
CA PHE A 218 -0.56 11.52 -24.03
C PHE A 218 -0.91 13.01 -24.07
N HIS A 219 -1.90 13.40 -24.86
CA HIS A 219 -2.25 14.79 -25.14
C HIS A 219 -2.29 15.68 -23.88
N SER A 220 -1.54 16.79 -23.87
CA SER A 220 -1.42 17.75 -22.75
C SER A 220 -2.73 18.00 -21.98
N LYS A 221 -3.74 18.59 -22.65
CA LYS A 221 -5.06 18.91 -22.08
C LYS A 221 -5.91 17.66 -21.77
N THR A 222 -6.16 16.80 -22.76
CA THR A 222 -7.17 15.71 -22.64
C THR A 222 -6.64 14.47 -21.94
N GLY A 223 -5.35 14.18 -22.08
CA GLY A 223 -4.66 12.97 -21.62
C GLY A 223 -4.80 11.75 -22.53
N VAL A 224 -5.48 11.89 -23.68
CA VAL A 224 -5.70 10.78 -24.62
C VAL A 224 -4.38 10.45 -25.31
N MET A 225 -4.03 9.16 -25.38
CA MET A 225 -2.90 8.66 -26.16
C MET A 225 -3.10 9.00 -27.64
N LEU A 226 -2.08 9.61 -28.25
CA LEU A 226 -2.12 9.97 -29.66
C LEU A 226 -1.57 8.85 -30.54
N LYS A 227 -2.03 8.83 -31.80
CA LYS A 227 -1.70 7.85 -32.85
C LYS A 227 -1.69 8.56 -34.20
N ASN A 228 -0.94 8.03 -35.17
CA ASN A 228 -0.87 8.48 -36.58
C ASN A 228 -0.73 10.00 -36.72
N ARG A 229 0.33 10.58 -36.14
CA ARG A 229 0.60 12.03 -36.22
C ARG A 229 2.00 12.40 -35.75
N THR A 230 2.45 13.59 -36.12
CA THR A 230 3.67 14.20 -35.61
C THR A 230 3.37 15.10 -34.40
N VAL A 231 4.23 15.07 -33.39
CA VAL A 231 4.22 15.95 -32.22
C VAL A 231 5.66 16.37 -31.95
N ASP A 232 5.93 17.66 -31.78
CA ASP A 232 7.28 18.19 -31.49
C ASP A 232 8.38 17.69 -32.48
N GLY A 233 8.01 17.50 -33.76
CA GLY A 233 8.88 16.93 -34.81
C GLY A 233 9.01 15.40 -34.81
N VAL A 234 8.48 14.70 -33.81
CA VAL A 234 8.55 13.25 -33.65
C VAL A 234 7.28 12.58 -34.21
N VAL A 235 7.44 11.61 -35.11
CA VAL A 235 6.33 10.84 -35.70
C VAL A 235 5.85 9.77 -34.73
N ILE A 236 4.53 9.65 -34.58
CA ILE A 236 3.82 8.63 -33.80
C ILE A 236 3.03 7.73 -34.75
N ASP A 237 3.27 6.42 -34.67
CA ASP A 237 2.66 5.39 -35.52
C ASP A 237 1.18 5.06 -35.17
N GLY A 238 0.63 4.04 -35.84
CA GLY A 238 -0.74 3.55 -35.62
C GLY A 238 -0.97 2.79 -34.31
N ASN A 239 0.10 2.28 -33.69
CA ASN A 239 0.06 1.70 -32.36
C ASN A 239 0.05 2.79 -31.27
N GLY A 240 0.57 3.98 -31.59
CA GLY A 240 0.75 5.11 -30.68
C GLY A 240 2.19 5.24 -30.19
N THR A 241 3.11 4.50 -30.80
CA THR A 241 4.53 4.48 -30.47
C THR A 241 5.35 5.44 -31.32
N ALA A 242 6.43 5.95 -30.73
CA ALA A 242 7.44 6.80 -31.35
C ALA A 242 8.84 6.21 -31.12
N PRO A 243 9.83 6.54 -31.97
CA PRO A 243 11.22 6.17 -31.72
C PRO A 243 11.74 6.87 -30.46
N LEU A 244 12.59 6.18 -29.70
CA LEU A 244 13.38 6.76 -28.62
C LEU A 244 14.58 7.51 -29.20
N THR A 245 15.02 8.59 -28.56
CA THR A 245 16.33 9.17 -28.82
C THR A 245 17.44 8.25 -28.32
N LYS A 246 18.69 8.45 -28.77
CA LYS A 246 19.83 7.65 -28.27
C LYS A 246 20.04 7.81 -26.76
N GLU A 247 19.80 9.00 -26.21
CA GLU A 247 19.83 9.20 -24.75
C GLU A 247 18.70 8.47 -24.04
N GLU A 248 17.47 8.48 -24.58
CA GLU A 248 16.36 7.70 -24.02
C GLU A 248 16.61 6.18 -24.08
N GLN A 249 17.32 5.70 -25.12
CA GLN A 249 17.77 4.30 -25.22
C GLN A 249 18.86 3.99 -24.20
N LEU A 250 19.82 4.90 -24.00
CA LEU A 250 20.88 4.78 -23.02
C LEU A 250 20.35 4.77 -21.58
N ASP A 251 19.43 5.67 -21.24
CA ASP A 251 18.79 5.73 -19.92
C ASP A 251 18.05 4.42 -19.61
N GLN A 252 17.34 3.84 -20.58
CA GLN A 252 16.68 2.55 -20.45
C GLN A 252 17.70 1.41 -20.26
N LEU A 253 18.75 1.36 -21.08
CA LEU A 253 19.82 0.37 -20.98
C LEU A 253 20.53 0.42 -19.61
N CYS A 254 20.81 1.62 -19.10
CA CYS A 254 21.38 1.80 -17.77
C CYS A 254 20.41 1.39 -16.66
N ALA A 255 19.12 1.70 -16.78
CA ALA A 255 18.12 1.25 -15.81
C ALA A 255 18.02 -0.29 -15.76
N ASP A 256 18.06 -0.95 -16.91
CA ASP A 256 18.00 -2.41 -17.02
C ASP A 256 19.28 -3.08 -16.47
N ILE A 257 20.47 -2.52 -16.77
CA ILE A 257 21.74 -2.96 -16.18
C ILE A 257 21.71 -2.80 -14.65
N VAL A 258 21.34 -1.63 -14.13
CA VAL A 258 21.26 -1.37 -12.68
C VAL A 258 20.24 -2.31 -12.01
N ALA A 259 19.13 -2.62 -12.66
CA ALA A 259 18.16 -3.59 -12.15
C ALA A 259 18.71 -5.03 -12.13
N SER A 260 19.61 -5.39 -13.06
CA SER A 260 20.24 -6.73 -13.10
C SER A 260 21.37 -6.92 -12.08
N ILE A 261 22.09 -5.85 -11.71
CA ILE A 261 23.25 -5.91 -10.79
C ILE A 261 22.94 -5.41 -9.37
N THR A 262 21.70 -4.98 -9.10
CA THR A 262 21.29 -4.48 -7.77
C THR A 262 19.92 -5.02 -7.33
N ASN A 263 19.50 -4.69 -6.11
CA ASN A 263 18.16 -4.99 -5.61
C ASN A 263 17.62 -3.87 -4.70
N ASP A 264 16.37 -4.00 -4.24
CA ASP A 264 15.68 -2.99 -3.44
C ASP A 264 16.22 -2.82 -2.00
N SER A 265 17.02 -3.75 -1.47
CA SER A 265 17.62 -3.58 -0.13
C SER A 265 18.97 -2.85 -0.16
N MET A 266 19.56 -2.61 -1.33
CA MET A 266 20.85 -1.92 -1.46
C MET A 266 20.71 -0.40 -1.31
N THR A 267 21.59 0.20 -0.51
CA THR A 267 21.73 1.66 -0.40
C THR A 267 22.24 2.27 -1.71
N GLY A 268 22.06 3.58 -1.91
CA GLY A 268 22.58 4.28 -3.09
C GLY A 268 24.08 4.03 -3.31
N THR A 269 24.89 4.10 -2.25
CA THR A 269 26.34 3.85 -2.31
C THR A 269 26.65 2.40 -2.68
N GLN A 270 25.89 1.42 -2.18
CA GLN A 270 26.04 0.02 -2.58
C GLN A 270 25.70 -0.19 -4.06
N LYS A 271 24.67 0.50 -4.58
CA LYS A 271 24.31 0.47 -6.00
C LYS A 271 25.38 1.12 -6.87
N LEU A 272 25.90 2.29 -6.47
CA LEU A 272 27.01 2.96 -7.15
C LEU A 272 28.27 2.09 -7.20
N ALA A 273 28.62 1.43 -6.09
CA ALA A 273 29.75 0.50 -6.04
C ALA A 273 29.53 -0.76 -6.90
N ALA A 274 28.29 -1.23 -7.07
CA ALA A 274 27.96 -2.29 -8.02
C ALA A 274 28.13 -1.84 -9.47
N CYS A 275 27.71 -0.61 -9.80
CA CYS A 275 27.94 -0.01 -11.12
C CYS A 275 29.44 0.13 -11.42
N PHE A 276 30.25 0.53 -10.43
CA PHE A 276 31.70 0.63 -10.59
C PHE A 276 32.32 -0.75 -10.90
N ARG A 277 32.03 -1.76 -10.06
CA ARG A 277 32.51 -3.14 -10.28
C ARG A 277 32.02 -3.75 -11.60
N TYR A 278 30.82 -3.41 -12.05
CA TYR A 278 30.30 -3.85 -13.35
C TYR A 278 31.17 -3.30 -14.50
N MET A 279 31.50 -2.00 -14.45
CA MET A 279 32.34 -1.33 -15.44
C MET A 279 33.80 -1.77 -15.38
N SER A 280 34.37 -1.99 -14.20
CA SER A 280 35.78 -2.36 -14.02
C SER A 280 36.06 -3.87 -14.19
N SER A 281 35.15 -4.63 -14.83
CA SER A 281 35.24 -6.09 -14.89
C SER A 281 35.65 -6.62 -16.26
N HIS A 282 36.73 -7.39 -16.28
CA HIS A 282 37.25 -8.11 -17.46
C HIS A 282 36.29 -9.13 -18.08
N SER A 283 35.32 -9.68 -17.33
CA SER A 283 34.28 -10.52 -17.92
C SER A 283 33.15 -9.72 -18.59
N ASN A 284 33.09 -8.40 -18.32
CA ASN A 284 32.06 -7.53 -18.86
C ASN A 284 32.50 -6.67 -20.04
N PHE A 285 33.77 -6.25 -20.07
CA PHE A 285 34.27 -5.23 -20.99
C PHE A 285 35.68 -5.55 -21.51
N SER A 286 36.09 -4.87 -22.58
CA SER A 286 37.45 -4.92 -23.12
C SER A 286 37.96 -3.53 -23.51
N TYR A 287 39.24 -3.25 -23.29
CA TYR A 287 39.84 -2.00 -23.77
C TYR A 287 40.06 -2.05 -25.29
N MET A 288 39.57 -1.05 -26.03
CA MET A 288 39.77 -0.94 -27.48
C MET A 288 39.69 0.51 -27.99
N THR A 289 40.58 0.88 -28.90
CA THR A 289 40.70 2.25 -29.47
C THR A 289 40.39 2.26 -30.96
N TRP A 290 39.11 2.24 -31.33
CA TRP A 290 38.67 2.31 -32.74
C TRP A 290 38.41 3.74 -33.24
N ARG A 291 38.31 4.73 -32.34
CA ARG A 291 38.25 6.15 -32.68
C ARG A 291 39.06 7.00 -31.70
N ASN A 292 39.70 8.05 -32.20
CA ASN A 292 40.29 9.10 -31.37
C ASN A 292 39.19 9.81 -30.57
N PHE A 293 39.53 10.31 -29.38
CA PHE A 293 38.62 11.19 -28.65
C PHE A 293 38.30 12.45 -29.46
N SER A 294 37.03 12.85 -29.47
CA SER A 294 36.55 14.10 -30.09
C SER A 294 35.47 14.71 -29.21
N TYR A 295 35.53 16.02 -29.00
CA TYR A 295 34.57 16.76 -28.18
C TYR A 295 33.55 17.46 -29.08
N TYR A 296 32.28 17.15 -28.89
CA TYR A 296 31.14 17.69 -29.63
C TYR A 296 29.90 17.65 -28.73
N LYS A 297 28.82 18.31 -29.12
CA LYS A 297 27.59 18.31 -28.35
C LYS A 297 27.08 16.87 -28.14
N ASP A 298 26.67 16.56 -26.92
CA ASP A 298 26.10 15.26 -26.51
C ASP A 298 27.06 14.05 -26.66
N TRP A 299 28.38 14.29 -26.79
CA TRP A 299 29.40 13.24 -26.98
C TRP A 299 29.31 12.11 -25.95
N HIS A 300 29.06 12.43 -24.68
CA HIS A 300 28.96 11.46 -23.59
C HIS A 300 27.85 10.44 -23.80
N VAL A 301 26.75 10.78 -24.49
CA VAL A 301 25.68 9.84 -24.87
C VAL A 301 26.25 8.78 -25.81
N ASP A 302 26.96 9.20 -26.85
CA ASP A 302 27.55 8.29 -27.84
C ASP A 302 28.60 7.37 -27.21
N TYR A 303 29.50 7.92 -26.39
CA TYR A 303 30.57 7.14 -25.76
C TYR A 303 30.03 6.15 -24.70
N ALA A 304 29.01 6.53 -23.91
CA ALA A 304 28.35 5.62 -22.97
C ALA A 304 27.54 4.53 -23.69
N TYR A 305 26.77 4.91 -24.71
CA TYR A 305 25.95 3.97 -25.48
C TYR A 305 26.82 2.96 -26.23
N GLU A 306 27.90 3.40 -26.87
CA GLU A 306 28.89 2.51 -27.47
C GLU A 306 29.50 1.55 -26.44
N MET A 307 29.91 2.06 -25.26
CA MET A 307 30.52 1.24 -24.21
C MET A 307 29.60 0.10 -23.78
N LEU A 308 28.37 0.43 -23.40
CA LEU A 308 27.42 -0.51 -22.82
C LEU A 308 26.82 -1.47 -23.85
N THR A 309 26.77 -1.11 -25.12
CA THR A 309 26.26 -1.98 -26.20
C THR A 309 27.34 -2.84 -26.85
N ARG A 310 28.53 -2.29 -27.13
CA ARG A 310 29.65 -3.01 -27.77
C ARG A 310 30.48 -3.82 -26.77
N ARG A 311 30.34 -3.55 -25.47
CA ARG A 311 31.14 -4.14 -24.39
C ARG A 311 32.64 -3.93 -24.56
N ALA A 312 33.03 -2.82 -25.19
CA ALA A 312 34.41 -2.40 -25.33
C ALA A 312 34.51 -0.88 -25.38
N GLY A 313 35.71 -0.32 -25.21
CA GLY A 313 35.94 1.12 -25.35
C GLY A 313 37.29 1.60 -24.84
N ASN A 314 37.53 2.91 -24.94
CA ASN A 314 38.69 3.57 -24.32
C ASN A 314 38.28 4.25 -22.99
N CYS A 315 39.21 4.94 -22.32
CA CYS A 315 38.96 5.62 -21.04
C CYS A 315 37.72 6.55 -21.04
N TYR A 316 37.44 7.25 -22.14
CA TYR A 316 36.23 8.08 -22.29
C TYR A 316 34.96 7.23 -22.34
N ASN A 317 34.97 6.08 -23.03
CA ASN A 317 33.84 5.14 -23.04
C ASN A 317 33.58 4.58 -21.63
N PHE A 318 34.62 4.13 -20.93
CA PHE A 318 34.53 3.62 -19.55
C PHE A 318 33.98 4.67 -18.58
N ALA A 319 34.50 5.90 -18.61
CA ALA A 319 34.02 7.00 -17.77
C ALA A 319 32.56 7.35 -18.07
N CYS A 320 32.18 7.50 -19.34
CA CYS A 320 30.79 7.80 -19.73
C CYS A 320 29.82 6.68 -19.34
N GLY A 321 30.20 5.41 -19.54
CA GLY A 321 29.39 4.25 -19.14
C GLY A 321 29.15 4.22 -17.62
N PHE A 322 30.20 4.40 -16.80
CA PHE A 322 30.03 4.49 -15.35
C PHE A 322 29.19 5.70 -14.92
N ALA A 323 29.40 6.87 -15.55
CA ALA A 323 28.64 8.06 -15.24
C ALA A 323 27.14 7.87 -15.51
N TYR A 324 26.74 7.32 -16.66
CA TYR A 324 25.32 7.05 -16.92
C TYR A 324 24.72 5.98 -16.00
N LEU A 325 25.48 4.97 -15.56
CA LEU A 325 25.03 4.02 -14.53
C LEU A 325 24.88 4.69 -13.14
N ALA A 326 25.75 5.64 -12.80
CA ALA A 326 25.62 6.46 -11.59
C ALA A 326 24.39 7.39 -11.65
N LYS A 327 24.12 8.01 -12.81
CA LYS A 327 22.92 8.80 -13.09
C LYS A 327 21.64 7.96 -12.93
N ALA A 328 21.63 6.74 -13.45
CA ALA A 328 20.52 5.78 -13.24
C ALA A 328 20.33 5.38 -11.76
N CYS A 329 21.38 5.43 -10.94
CA CYS A 329 21.28 5.26 -9.48
C CYS A 329 20.82 6.52 -8.71
N GLY A 330 20.53 7.63 -9.41
CA GLY A 330 20.03 8.88 -8.83
C GLY A 330 21.13 9.85 -8.37
N TYR A 331 22.36 9.71 -8.87
CA TYR A 331 23.45 10.64 -8.64
C TYR A 331 23.57 11.68 -9.77
N ASN A 332 24.29 12.78 -9.50
CA ASN A 332 24.62 13.82 -10.47
C ASN A 332 26.12 13.76 -10.80
N PRO A 333 26.59 12.80 -11.62
CA PRO A 333 28.00 12.60 -11.91
C PRO A 333 28.55 13.74 -12.80
N VAL A 334 29.85 14.02 -12.63
CA VAL A 334 30.60 14.92 -13.50
C VAL A 334 31.69 14.12 -14.20
N LEU A 335 31.72 14.16 -15.53
CA LEU A 335 32.86 13.69 -16.31
C LEU A 335 33.97 14.72 -16.20
N VAL A 336 35.18 14.26 -15.87
CA VAL A 336 36.39 15.08 -15.86
C VAL A 336 37.22 14.68 -17.07
N ARG A 337 37.37 15.60 -18.02
CA ARG A 337 38.31 15.45 -19.13
C ARG A 337 39.66 15.94 -18.66
N GLY A 338 40.67 15.07 -18.73
CA GLY A 338 41.99 15.40 -18.26
C GLY A 338 43.07 14.62 -18.96
N ARG A 339 44.25 14.61 -18.35
CA ARG A 339 45.42 13.87 -18.82
C ARG A 339 46.17 13.36 -17.61
N ILE A 340 46.74 12.16 -17.71
CA ILE A 340 47.55 11.52 -16.66
C ILE A 340 48.95 11.25 -17.22
N HIS A 341 49.94 10.98 -16.36
CA HIS A 341 51.30 10.69 -16.85
C HIS A 341 51.31 9.48 -17.82
N GLY A 342 51.95 9.64 -18.98
CA GLY A 342 51.98 8.63 -20.04
C GLY A 342 52.19 9.23 -21.43
N THR A 343 52.48 8.38 -22.42
CA THR A 343 52.91 8.79 -23.78
C THR A 343 51.98 8.32 -24.90
N ARG A 344 50.83 7.71 -24.56
CA ARG A 344 49.96 6.95 -25.48
C ARG A 344 49.34 7.74 -26.64
N ASP A 345 49.27 9.06 -26.52
CA ASP A 345 48.80 9.99 -27.55
C ASP A 345 49.91 10.85 -28.18
N GLY A 346 51.18 10.54 -27.90
CA GLY A 346 52.33 11.14 -28.59
C GLY A 346 52.66 12.58 -28.21
N ALA A 347 52.07 13.12 -27.14
CA ALA A 347 52.35 14.47 -26.68
C ALA A 347 53.71 14.60 -25.97
N ALA A 348 54.42 15.70 -26.23
CA ALA A 348 55.78 15.94 -25.74
C ALA A 348 55.89 16.32 -24.25
N ASP A 349 54.77 16.51 -23.55
CA ASP A 349 54.72 16.91 -22.14
C ASP A 349 54.70 15.72 -21.16
N GLY A 350 54.72 14.49 -21.66
CA GLY A 350 54.69 13.27 -20.84
C GLY A 350 53.33 13.00 -20.19
N PHE A 351 52.24 13.60 -20.70
CA PHE A 351 50.88 13.31 -20.29
C PHE A 351 50.05 12.75 -21.44
N THR A 352 49.18 11.79 -21.13
CA THR A 352 48.23 11.22 -22.09
C THR A 352 46.79 11.46 -21.70
N ARG A 353 45.94 11.73 -22.71
CA ARG A 353 44.50 11.95 -22.58
C ARG A 353 43.80 10.86 -21.77
N HIS A 354 43.00 11.30 -20.79
CA HIS A 354 42.26 10.43 -19.90
C HIS A 354 40.89 11.02 -19.52
N CYS A 355 40.00 10.18 -19.00
CA CYS A 355 38.72 10.61 -18.46
C CYS A 355 38.33 9.79 -17.24
N TRP A 356 37.87 10.48 -16.20
CA TRP A 356 37.36 9.87 -14.97
C TRP A 356 36.07 10.59 -14.55
N VAL A 357 35.44 10.10 -13.48
CA VAL A 357 34.14 10.61 -13.02
C VAL A 357 34.27 11.11 -11.58
N THR A 358 33.60 12.20 -11.24
CA THR A 358 33.33 12.56 -9.84
C THR A 358 31.85 12.41 -9.51
N VAL A 359 31.57 11.91 -8.31
CA VAL A 359 30.22 11.73 -7.78
C VAL A 359 30.20 12.21 -6.33
N ASN A 360 29.41 13.25 -6.04
CA ASN A 360 29.34 13.89 -4.72
C ASN A 360 30.72 14.30 -4.15
N GLY A 361 31.63 14.78 -5.01
CA GLY A 361 32.99 15.18 -4.63
C GLY A 361 34.00 14.03 -4.49
N LEU A 362 33.56 12.76 -4.60
CA LEU A 362 34.45 11.60 -4.62
C LEU A 362 34.80 11.20 -6.05
N VAL A 363 36.02 10.70 -6.26
CA VAL A 363 36.60 10.40 -7.57
C VAL A 363 36.54 8.91 -7.90
N TYR A 364 36.24 8.59 -9.15
CA TYR A 364 36.05 7.24 -9.68
C TYR A 364 36.71 7.10 -11.06
N ASP A 365 37.59 6.11 -11.21
CA ASP A 365 38.25 5.75 -12.46
C ASP A 365 37.97 4.29 -12.83
N PRO A 366 36.90 4.03 -13.60
CA PRO A 366 36.54 2.66 -13.99
C PRO A 366 37.53 2.05 -14.98
N GLU A 367 38.29 2.84 -15.74
CA GLU A 367 39.29 2.32 -16.68
C GLU A 367 40.63 2.06 -15.98
N GLY A 368 41.07 2.95 -15.09
CA GLY A 368 42.23 2.72 -14.23
C GLY A 368 42.07 1.51 -13.30
N ALA A 369 40.84 1.23 -12.84
CA ALA A 369 40.52 0.03 -12.08
C ALA A 369 40.38 -1.23 -12.96
N TYR A 370 39.94 -1.09 -14.22
CA TYR A 370 39.90 -2.19 -15.19
C TYR A 370 41.33 -2.58 -15.62
N ALA A 371 42.16 -1.61 -16.00
CA ALA A 371 43.52 -1.82 -16.51
C ALA A 371 44.58 -1.91 -15.40
N GLU A 372 44.14 -2.00 -14.15
CA GLU A 372 44.94 -2.21 -12.93
C GLU A 372 46.05 -1.18 -12.65
N PHE A 373 46.14 -0.07 -13.41
CA PHE A 373 47.11 1.00 -13.16
C PHE A 373 46.69 1.98 -12.05
N ALA A 374 45.39 2.08 -11.72
CA ALA A 374 44.91 2.92 -10.62
C ALA A 374 43.51 2.52 -10.12
N TYR A 375 43.41 1.87 -8.95
CA TYR A 375 42.12 1.57 -8.33
C TYR A 375 41.52 2.81 -7.64
N VAL A 376 40.89 3.70 -8.42
CA VAL A 376 40.22 4.90 -7.90
C VAL A 376 38.72 4.64 -7.79
N CYS A 377 38.22 4.32 -6.59
CA CYS A 377 36.81 4.06 -6.34
C CYS A 377 36.32 4.79 -5.08
N GLY A 378 35.85 6.03 -5.24
CA GLY A 378 35.36 6.85 -4.14
C GLY A 378 36.47 7.59 -3.38
N SER A 379 37.56 7.95 -4.06
CA SER A 379 38.69 8.68 -3.44
C SER A 379 38.36 10.17 -3.21
N GLY A 380 38.95 10.80 -2.19
CA GLY A 380 38.84 12.24 -1.97
C GLY A 380 39.64 13.11 -2.97
N SER A 381 40.58 12.51 -3.70
CA SER A 381 41.38 13.15 -4.75
C SER A 381 41.80 12.13 -5.82
N TYR A 382 42.21 12.59 -6.99
CA TYR A 382 42.80 11.72 -8.01
C TYR A 382 44.27 11.43 -7.64
N PRO A 383 44.71 10.16 -7.53
CA PRO A 383 45.99 9.81 -6.91
C PRO A 383 47.21 9.98 -7.83
N LEU A 384 47.03 10.03 -9.15
CA LEU A 384 48.12 10.22 -10.10
C LEU A 384 48.33 11.70 -10.42
N ALA A 385 49.55 12.05 -10.83
CA ALA A 385 49.83 13.35 -11.44
C ALA A 385 48.94 13.54 -12.69
N HIS A 386 48.19 14.64 -12.73
CA HIS A 386 47.18 14.88 -13.76
C HIS A 386 47.03 16.36 -14.12
N GLN A 387 46.49 16.62 -15.31
CA GLN A 387 46.07 17.93 -15.79
C GLN A 387 44.58 17.88 -16.11
N ILE A 388 43.82 18.93 -15.79
CA ILE A 388 42.39 19.01 -16.09
C ILE A 388 42.17 19.88 -17.32
N GLN A 389 41.41 19.36 -18.29
CA GLN A 389 41.06 20.04 -19.55
C GLN A 389 39.60 20.50 -19.60
N GLY A 390 38.73 19.97 -18.73
CA GLY A 390 37.35 20.42 -18.61
C GLY A 390 36.47 19.48 -17.80
N TYR A 391 35.23 19.92 -17.58
CA TYR A 391 34.19 19.19 -16.86
C TYR A 391 32.91 19.15 -17.70
N ASP A 392 32.18 18.04 -17.62
CA ASP A 392 30.88 17.86 -18.26
C ASP A 392 29.90 17.25 -17.23
N GLN A 393 28.86 18.00 -16.87
CA GLN A 393 27.82 17.57 -15.91
C GLN A 393 26.71 16.82 -16.67
N LEU A 394 26.32 15.62 -16.19
CA LEU A 394 25.22 14.83 -16.74
C LEU A 394 23.87 15.07 -16.05
#